data_AF-A0A2V6JFL2-F1
#
_entry.id   AF-A0A2V6JFL2-F1
#
_cell.length_a   1.000
_cell.length_b   1.000
_cell.length_c   1.000
_cell.angle_alpha   90.00
_cell.angle_beta   90.00
_cell.angle_gamma   90.00
#
_symmetry.space_group_name_H-M   'P 1'
#
loop_
_entity.id
_entity.type
_entity.pdbx_description
1 polymer ?
#
loop_
_entity_poly.entity_id
_entity_poly.type
_entity_poly.pdbx_seq_one_letter_code
_entity_poly.pdbx_strand_id
1 'polypeptide(L)'
;NVFLEWAPNRTKIKKGTRLARRRLIKRAVEESTRTVVSPDGWKLCLRDKDSNELFNLKDDPFETRNLYSDRQYASVISRLTGEIHRWQESARDKLRI
;
A
#
# COMPACT_ATOMS: atom_id res chain seq x y z
N ASN A 1 -2.08 7.73 14.09
CA ASN A 1 -1.88 7.12 12.75
C ASN A 1 -3.12 7.36 11.91
N VAL A 2 -2.94 7.78 10.66
CA VAL A 2 -4.02 7.82 9.66
C VAL A 2 -3.93 6.54 8.85
N PHE A 3 -5.04 5.83 8.70
CA PHE A 3 -5.11 4.60 7.92
C PHE A 3 -5.95 4.82 6.67
N LEU A 4 -5.50 4.28 5.55
CA LEU A 4 -6.20 4.36 4.27
C LEU A 4 -6.40 2.95 3.73
N GLU A 5 -7.63 2.69 3.29
CA GLU A 5 -7.99 1.48 2.56
C GLU A 5 -8.23 1.82 1.09
N TRP A 6 -7.59 1.07 0.19
CA TRP A 6 -7.94 1.04 -1.22
C TRP A 6 -8.34 -0.38 -1.63
N ALA A 7 -9.60 -0.54 -2.04
CA ALA A 7 -10.12 -1.79 -2.59
C ALA A 7 -10.88 -1.50 -3.90
N PRO A 8 -10.44 -2.04 -5.04
CA PRO A 8 -11.02 -1.72 -6.33
C PRO A 8 -12.20 -2.63 -6.63
N ASN A 9 -13.31 -2.44 -5.92
CA ASN A 9 -14.45 -3.36 -6.03
C ASN A 9 -15.76 -2.72 -6.46
N ARG A 10 -15.73 -1.61 -7.22
CA ARG A 10 -16.97 -0.94 -7.65
C ARG A 10 -17.06 -0.45 -9.09
N THR A 11 -16.02 -0.58 -9.92
CA THR A 11 -16.04 0.07 -11.25
C THR A 11 -15.86 -0.91 -12.40
N LYS A 12 -16.81 -0.91 -13.35
CA LYS A 12 -16.66 -1.63 -14.63
C LYS A 12 -15.60 -0.92 -15.47
N ILE A 13 -14.38 -1.46 -15.47
CA ILE A 13 -13.26 -0.92 -16.26
C ILE A 13 -13.12 -1.71 -17.57
N LYS A 14 -12.87 -1.02 -18.69
CA LYS A 14 -12.53 -1.66 -19.97
C LYS A 14 -11.17 -2.34 -19.84
N LYS A 15 -11.19 -3.67 -19.69
CA LYS A 15 -9.99 -4.48 -19.42
C LYS A 15 -9.13 -4.72 -20.68
N GLY A 16 -9.02 -3.76 -21.60
CA GLY A 16 -8.23 -3.93 -22.83
C GLY A 16 -8.01 -2.60 -23.53
N THR A 17 -6.76 -2.17 -23.60
CA THR A 17 -6.35 -0.90 -24.22
C THR A 17 -5.06 -1.11 -25.02
N ARG A 18 -4.69 -0.11 -25.82
CA ARG A 18 -3.39 -0.07 -26.50
C ARG A 18 -2.22 0.03 -25.52
N LEU A 19 -2.45 0.56 -24.31
CA LEU A 19 -1.41 0.81 -23.29
C LEU A 19 -1.04 -0.44 -22.50
N ALA A 20 -1.99 -1.35 -22.27
CA ALA A 20 -1.74 -2.55 -21.49
C ALA A 20 -2.64 -3.72 -21.89
N ARG A 21 -2.07 -4.93 -21.81
CA ARG A 21 -2.82 -6.18 -22.02
C ARG A 21 -3.86 -6.35 -20.90
N ARG A 22 -4.96 -7.04 -21.23
CA ARG A 22 -6.07 -7.33 -20.31
C ARG A 22 -5.64 -7.87 -18.95
N ARG A 23 -4.66 -8.78 -18.92
CA ARG A 23 -4.15 -9.38 -17.68
C ARG A 23 -3.49 -8.36 -16.74
N LEU A 24 -2.76 -7.39 -17.30
CA LEU A 24 -2.06 -6.36 -16.52
C LEU A 24 -3.06 -5.37 -15.95
N ILE A 25 -4.04 -4.95 -16.77
CA ILE A 25 -5.15 -4.11 -16.33
C ILE A 25 -5.93 -4.81 -15.23
N LYS A 26 -6.25 -6.10 -15.40
CA LYS A 26 -6.95 -6.89 -14.39
C LYS A 26 -6.15 -6.94 -13.07
N ARG A 27 -4.84 -7.19 -13.11
CA ARG A 27 -3.99 -7.21 -11.92
C ARG A 27 -4.03 -5.88 -11.17
N ALA A 28 -3.77 -4.77 -11.87
CA ALA A 28 -3.79 -3.43 -11.26
C ALA A 28 -5.17 -3.03 -10.73
N VAL A 29 -6.24 -3.39 -11.45
CA VAL A 29 -7.63 -3.12 -11.04
C VAL A 29 -8.09 -4.05 -9.92
N GLU A 30 -7.38 -5.11 -9.58
CA GLU A 30 -7.76 -5.97 -8.46
C GLU A 30 -6.79 -5.83 -7.29
N GLU A 31 -5.79 -4.95 -7.39
CA GLU A 31 -4.83 -4.65 -6.33
C GLU A 31 -5.50 -3.91 -5.19
N SER A 32 -5.24 -4.39 -3.99
CA SER A 32 -5.74 -3.81 -2.76
C SER A 32 -4.56 -3.30 -1.95
N THR A 33 -4.67 -2.06 -1.45
CA THR A 33 -3.59 -1.36 -0.74
C THR A 33 -4.06 -0.92 0.62
N ARG A 34 -3.26 -1.19 1.66
CA ARG A 34 -3.45 -0.63 3.01
C ARG A 34 -2.27 0.25 3.33
N THR A 35 -2.59 1.48 3.72
CA THR A 35 -1.58 2.48 4.01
C THR A 35 -1.73 2.97 5.43
N VAL A 36 -0.60 3.16 6.11
CA VAL A 36 -0.53 3.93 7.34
C VAL A 36 0.38 5.13 7.14
N VAL A 37 -0.10 6.30 7.57
CA VAL A 37 0.71 7.51 7.72
C VAL A 37 0.83 7.80 9.22
N SER A 38 2.05 7.80 9.72
CA SER A 38 2.34 7.97 11.14
C SER A 38 2.74 9.42 11.46
N PRO A 39 2.46 9.91 12.68
CA PRO A 39 2.79 11.29 13.07
C PRO A 39 4.30 11.61 13.05
N ASP A 40 5.15 10.59 13.19
CA ASP A 40 6.61 10.73 13.10
C ASP A 40 7.12 10.90 11.66
N GLY A 41 6.24 10.87 10.65
CA GLY A 41 6.54 11.20 9.26
C GLY A 41 6.67 10.00 8.33
N TRP A 42 6.37 8.79 8.78
CA TRP A 42 6.49 7.60 7.93
C TRP A 42 5.19 7.29 7.22
N LYS A 43 5.31 6.85 5.97
CA LYS A 43 4.22 6.28 5.18
C LYS A 43 4.61 4.88 4.73
N LEU A 44 3.80 3.89 5.09
CA LEU A 44 3.94 2.51 4.61
C LEU A 44 2.71 2.13 3.80
N CYS A 45 2.91 1.59 2.59
CA CYS A 45 1.88 1.01 1.74
C CYS A 45 2.14 -0.49 1.56
N LEU A 46 1.21 -1.33 2.01
CA LEU A 46 1.21 -2.78 1.76
C LEU A 46 0.22 -3.11 0.65
N ARG A 47 0.67 -3.88 -0.35
CA ARG A 47 -0.07 -4.25 -1.55
C ARG A 47 -0.11 -5.77 -1.69
N ASP A 48 -1.27 -6.31 -2.09
CA ASP A 48 -1.45 -7.76 -2.28
C ASP A 48 -0.89 -8.27 -3.60
N LYS A 49 -0.82 -7.40 -4.62
CA LYS A 49 -0.51 -7.77 -6.01
C LYS A 49 0.68 -7.03 -6.58
N ASP A 50 1.27 -6.08 -5.89
CA ASP A 50 2.42 -5.31 -6.37
C ASP A 50 3.42 -5.04 -5.25
N SER A 51 4.47 -4.28 -5.57
CA SER A 51 5.56 -3.99 -4.65
C SER A 51 5.11 -3.05 -3.53
N ASN A 52 5.53 -3.36 -2.30
CA ASN A 52 5.29 -2.51 -1.15
C ASN A 52 6.20 -1.28 -1.17
N GLU A 53 5.77 -0.24 -0.48
CA GLU A 53 6.44 1.06 -0.49
C GLU A 53 6.57 1.62 0.93
N LEU A 54 7.73 2.21 1.22
CA LEU A 54 7.99 2.95 2.45
C LEU A 54 8.60 4.31 2.09
N PHE A 55 8.06 5.38 2.67
CA PHE A 55 8.56 6.74 2.50
C PHE A 55 8.74 7.42 3.85
N ASN A 56 9.79 8.25 3.95
CA ASN A 56 9.92 9.23 5.03
C ASN A 56 9.47 10.59 4.52
N LEU A 57 8.25 11.01 4.85
CA LEU A 57 7.64 12.25 4.38
C LEU A 57 8.32 13.52 4.91
N LYS A 58 9.14 13.41 5.98
CA LYS A 58 9.94 14.54 6.47
C LYS A 58 11.12 14.84 5.55
N ASP A 59 11.77 13.78 5.06
CA ASP A 59 12.97 13.89 4.21
C ASP A 59 12.60 13.89 2.72
N ASP A 60 11.50 13.24 2.36
CA ASP A 60 10.99 13.05 1.00
C ASP A 60 9.47 13.31 0.94
N PRO A 61 9.03 14.57 1.06
CA PRO A 61 7.61 14.94 1.05
C PRO A 61 6.91 14.64 -0.27
N PHE A 62 7.67 14.41 -1.35
CA PHE A 62 7.15 14.10 -2.68
C PHE A 62 7.17 12.60 -3.01
N GLU A 63 7.53 11.74 -2.04
CA GLU A 63 7.49 10.27 -2.18
C GLU A 63 8.29 9.76 -3.40
N THR A 64 9.44 10.35 -3.66
CA THR A 64 10.29 10.04 -4.81
C THR A 64 11.21 8.84 -4.57
N ARG A 65 11.45 8.47 -3.31
CA ARG A 65 12.40 7.42 -2.93
C ARG A 65 11.72 6.33 -2.08
N ASN A 66 11.43 5.20 -2.71
CA ASN A 66 10.94 4.02 -2.00
C ASN A 66 12.08 3.37 -1.17
N LEU A 67 11.89 3.32 0.15
CA LEU A 67 12.83 2.77 1.13
C LEU A 67 12.50 1.33 1.55
N TYR A 68 11.46 0.70 0.98
CA TYR A 68 10.94 -0.59 1.46
C TYR A 68 11.97 -1.72 1.36
N SER A 69 12.79 -1.74 0.31
CA SER A 69 13.82 -2.77 0.11
C SER A 69 15.08 -2.56 0.95
N ASP A 70 15.19 -1.43 1.64
CA ASP A 70 16.37 -1.08 2.42
C ASP A 70 16.27 -1.65 3.84
N ARG A 71 17.20 -2.56 4.15
CA ARG A 71 17.21 -3.33 5.40
C ARG A 71 17.35 -2.46 6.64
N GLN A 72 17.91 -1.27 6.52
CA GLN A 72 18.06 -0.37 7.67
C GLN A 72 16.70 0.07 8.25
N TYR A 73 15.63 0.04 7.45
CA TYR A 73 14.28 0.43 7.88
C TYR A 73 13.39 -0.77 8.26
N ALA A 74 13.95 -1.98 8.38
CA ALA A 74 13.18 -3.18 8.71
C ALA A 74 12.37 -3.05 10.02
N SER A 75 12.91 -2.35 11.02
CA SER A 75 12.21 -2.08 12.29
C SER A 75 10.99 -1.16 12.11
N VAL A 76 11.10 -0.14 11.24
CA VAL A 76 10.01 0.77 10.90
C VAL A 76 8.92 0.02 10.13
N ILE A 77 9.32 -0.80 9.15
CA ILE A 77 8.39 -1.64 8.38
C ILE A 77 7.63 -2.56 9.32
N SER A 78 8.32 -3.33 10.17
CA SER A 78 7.69 -4.26 11.09
C SER A 78 6.70 -3.58 12.04
N ARG A 79 7.08 -2.43 12.62
CA ARG A 79 6.20 -1.64 13.50
C ARG A 79 4.92 -1.21 12.76
N LEU A 80 5.06 -0.60 11.59
CA LEU A 80 3.94 -0.06 10.82
C LEU A 80 3.06 -1.16 10.21
N THR A 81 3.64 -2.29 9.81
CA THR A 81 2.88 -3.50 9.43
C THR A 81 2.02 -3.99 10.58
N GLY A 82 2.57 -4.03 11.81
CA GLY A 82 1.80 -4.38 13.00
C GLY A 82 0.65 -3.39 13.29
N GLU A 83 0.85 -2.10 13.05
CA GLU A 83 -0.21 -1.09 13.14
C GLU A 83 -1.33 -1.34 12.11
N ILE A 84 -0.97 -1.65 10.86
CA ILE A 84 -1.93 -2.00 9.80
C ILE A 84 -2.74 -3.22 10.22
N HIS A 85 -2.12 -4.30 10.69
CA HIS A 85 -2.85 -5.51 11.09
C HIS A 85 -3.82 -5.27 12.24
N ARG A 86 -3.40 -4.54 13.29
CA ARG A 86 -4.31 -4.14 14.38
C ARG A 86 -5.49 -3.32 13.87
N TRP A 87 -5.23 -2.38 12.98
CA TRP A 87 -6.29 -1.61 12.35
C TRP A 87 -7.23 -2.50 11.53
N GLN A 88 -6.71 -3.41 10.70
CA GLN A 88 -7.52 -4.35 9.92
C GLN A 88 -8.43 -5.20 10.82
N GLU A 89 -7.91 -5.73 11.93
CA GLU A 89 -8.70 -6.47 12.93
C GLU A 89 -9.85 -5.62 13.47
N SER A 90 -9.56 -4.39 13.89
CA SER A 90 -10.58 -3.45 14.41
C SER A 90 -11.64 -3.07 13.38
N ALA A 91 -11.24 -2.90 12.11
CA ALA A 91 -12.13 -2.56 11.01
C ALA A 91 -12.86 -3.78 10.43
N ARG A 92 -12.53 -5.00 10.91
CA ARG A 92 -12.97 -6.27 10.33
C ARG A 92 -12.61 -6.38 8.84
N ASP A 93 -11.50 -5.77 8.44
CA ASP A 93 -10.92 -5.92 7.11
C ASP A 93 -10.37 -7.34 6.98
N LYS A 94 -10.89 -8.09 6.01
CA LYS A 94 -10.53 -9.49 5.77
C LYS A 94 -9.41 -9.66 4.75
N LEU A 95 -8.88 -8.57 4.19
CA LEU A 95 -7.77 -8.65 3.24
C LEU A 95 -6.53 -9.21 3.95
N ARG A 96 -5.87 -10.17 3.28
CA ARG A 96 -4.55 -10.67 3.68
C ARG A 96 -3.49 -9.95 2.86
N ILE A 97 -2.60 -9.26 3.55
CA ILE A 97 -1.46 -8.47 3.05
C ILE A 97 -0.29 -8.62 4.00
#